data_AF-A0A7C5SRA8-F1
#
_entry.id   AF-A0A7C5SRA8-F1
#
_cell.length_a   1.000
_cell.length_b   1.000
_cell.length_c   1.000
_cell.angle_alpha   90.00
_cell.angle_beta   90.00
_cell.angle_gamma   90.00
#
_symmetry.space_group_name_H-M   'P 1'
#
loop_
_entity.id
_entity.type
_entity.pdbx_description
1 polymer ?
#
loop_
_entity_poly.entity_id
_entity_poly.type
_entity_poly.pdbx_seq_one_letter_code
_entity_poly.pdbx_strand_id
1 'polypeptide(L)'
;MPYTIALHLVAVVIWVGGMFFAYNALRPAAAQVLEPPLRLALWIQVFHRFFLWVWLSIFTIVGSGYWMLFNYFGGFSGAPLYIHLMHGGGIIMIFIYLHV
;
A
#
# COMPACT_ATOMS: atom_id res chain seq x y z
N MET A 1 11.16 -11.80 13.93
CA MET A 1 11.92 -10.65 13.37
C MET A 1 12.04 -10.74 11.85
N PRO A 2 12.99 -11.47 11.21
CA PRO A 2 13.26 -11.32 9.78
C PRO A 2 12.03 -11.59 8.89
N TYR A 3 11.32 -12.71 9.12
CA TYR A 3 10.12 -13.05 8.34
C TYR A 3 9.00 -12.01 8.46
N THR A 4 8.80 -11.43 9.65
CA THR A 4 7.77 -10.40 9.89
C THR A 4 8.11 -9.10 9.16
N ILE A 5 9.38 -8.69 9.18
CA ILE A 5 9.87 -7.50 8.47
C ILE A 5 9.79 -7.72 6.95
N ALA A 6 10.22 -8.89 6.46
CA ALA A 6 10.13 -9.23 5.04
C ALA A 6 8.67 -9.24 4.53
N LEU A 7 7.75 -9.84 5.28
CA LEU A 7 6.32 -9.86 4.96
C LEU A 7 5.72 -8.44 4.95
N HIS A 8 6.07 -7.61 5.94
CA HIS A 8 5.64 -6.21 6.01
C HIS A 8 6.14 -5.41 4.79
N LEU A 9 7.43 -5.51 4.48
CA LEU A 9 8.05 -4.80 3.35
C LEU A 9 7.51 -5.27 2.00
N VAL A 10 7.28 -6.57 1.80
CA VAL A 10 6.66 -7.08 0.56
C VAL A 10 5.26 -6.51 0.37
N ALA A 11 4.44 -6.47 1.43
CA ALA A 11 3.11 -5.86 1.35
C ALA A 11 3.15 -4.34 1.09
N VAL A 12 4.09 -3.61 1.71
CA VAL A 12 4.33 -2.18 1.40
C VAL A 12 4.74 -1.99 -0.07
N VAL A 13 5.65 -2.83 -0.59
CA VAL A 13 6.10 -2.75 -1.99
C VAL A 13 4.98 -3.07 -2.98
N ILE A 14 4.15 -4.09 -2.71
CA ILE A 14 2.99 -4.44 -3.55
C ILE A 14 2.00 -3.27 -3.61
N TRP A 15 1.61 -2.70 -2.47
CA TRP A 15 0.62 -1.61 -2.44
C TRP A 15 1.20 -0.28 -2.92
N VAL A 16 2.24 0.23 -2.26
CA VAL A 16 2.78 1.58 -2.52
C VAL A 16 3.54 1.63 -3.84
N GLY A 17 4.34 0.60 -4.13
CA GLY A 17 5.04 0.45 -5.42
C GLY A 17 4.07 0.22 -6.58
N GLY A 18 3.01 -0.56 -6.37
CA GLY A 18 1.93 -0.75 -7.34
C GLY A 18 1.19 0.56 -7.66
N MET A 19 0.85 1.36 -6.64
CA MET A 19 0.26 2.69 -6.82
C MET A 19 1.20 3.67 -7.53
N PHE A 20 2.50 3.65 -7.18
CA PHE A 20 3.52 4.47 -7.86
C PHE A 20 3.62 4.11 -9.34
N PHE A 21 3.71 2.83 -9.68
CA PHE A 21 3.72 2.35 -11.07
C PHE A 21 2.44 2.73 -11.82
N ALA A 22 1.28 2.49 -11.22
CA ALA A 22 -0.01 2.80 -11.81
C ALA A 22 -0.13 4.30 -12.16
N TYR A 23 0.22 5.19 -11.24
CA TYR A 23 0.13 6.64 -11.48
C TYR A 23 1.19 7.17 -12.45
N ASN A 24 2.46 6.79 -12.28
CA ASN A 24 3.58 7.43 -12.98
C ASN A 24 3.95 6.77 -14.31
N ALA A 25 3.73 5.46 -14.47
CA ALA A 25 4.09 4.72 -15.68
C ALA A 25 2.89 4.26 -16.49
N LEU A 26 1.89 3.62 -15.84
CA LEU A 26 0.72 3.11 -16.55
C LEU A 26 -0.20 4.23 -17.05
N ARG A 27 -0.46 5.27 -16.22
CA ARG A 27 -1.33 6.39 -16.62
C ARG A 27 -0.85 7.12 -17.87
N PRO A 28 0.43 7.55 -17.98
CA PRO A 28 0.89 8.28 -19.16
C PRO A 28 1.00 7.39 -20.39
N ALA A 29 1.48 6.14 -20.24
CA ALA A 29 1.55 5.19 -21.35
C ALA A 29 0.16 4.90 -21.95
N ALA A 30 -0.84 4.64 -21.11
CA ALA A 30 -2.22 4.47 -21.56
C ALA A 30 -2.78 5.74 -22.23
N ALA A 31 -2.45 6.93 -21.73
CA ALA A 31 -2.87 8.20 -22.31
C ALA A 31 -2.20 8.52 -23.66
N GLN A 32 -1.01 7.97 -23.93
CA GLN A 32 -0.29 8.12 -25.20
C GLN A 32 -0.72 7.08 -26.25
N VAL A 33 -0.90 5.82 -25.85
CA VAL A 33 -1.06 4.68 -26.77
C VAL A 33 -2.52 4.33 -27.07
N LEU A 34 -3.45 4.57 -26.14
CA LEU A 34 -4.85 4.16 -26.28
C LEU A 34 -5.77 5.32 -26.65
N GLU A 35 -6.86 5.03 -27.35
CA GLU A 35 -7.98 5.97 -27.56
C GLU A 35 -8.70 6.30 -26.24
N PRO A 36 -9.37 7.46 -26.12
CA PRO A 36 -10.03 7.89 -24.89
C PRO A 36 -10.96 6.86 -24.21
N PRO A 37 -11.81 6.09 -24.93
CA PRO A 37 -12.67 5.08 -24.29
C PRO A 37 -11.88 3.91 -23.71
N LEU A 38 -10.86 3.43 -24.43
CA LEU A 38 -10.04 2.29 -24.03
C LEU A 38 -9.20 2.59 -22.77
N ARG A 39 -8.79 3.85 -22.56
CA ARG A 39 -8.09 4.29 -21.35
C ARG A 39 -8.90 3.97 -20.08
N LEU A 40 -10.19 4.33 -20.07
CA LEU A 40 -11.05 4.11 -18.90
C LEU A 40 -11.33 2.61 -18.68
N ALA A 41 -11.57 1.85 -19.76
CA ALA A 41 -11.77 0.41 -19.68
C ALA A 41 -10.55 -0.33 -19.11
N LEU A 42 -9.33 0.04 -19.53
CA LEU A 42 -8.09 -0.48 -18.95
C LEU A 42 -7.99 -0.13 -17.46
N TRP A 43 -8.26 1.12 -17.09
CA TRP A 43 -8.16 1.59 -15.70
C TRP A 43 -9.08 0.84 -14.74
N ILE A 44 -10.35 0.66 -15.11
CA ILE A 44 -11.31 -0.14 -14.33
C ILE A 44 -10.81 -1.58 -14.18
N GLN A 45 -10.35 -2.19 -15.29
CA GLN A 45 -9.90 -3.59 -15.29
C GLN A 45 -8.60 -3.82 -14.50
N VAL A 46 -7.70 -2.84 -14.46
CA VAL A 46 -6.48 -2.89 -13.64
C VAL A 46 -6.82 -2.72 -12.16
N PHE A 47 -7.58 -1.68 -11.79
CA PHE A 47 -7.95 -1.47 -10.39
C PHE A 47 -8.77 -2.63 -9.81
N HIS A 48 -9.75 -3.17 -10.55
CA HIS A 48 -10.54 -4.32 -10.09
C HIS A 48 -9.67 -5.54 -9.74
N ARG A 49 -8.59 -5.79 -10.50
CA ARG A 49 -7.62 -6.87 -10.20
C ARG A 49 -6.68 -6.49 -9.05
N PHE A 50 -6.27 -5.22 -8.97
CA PHE A 50 -5.31 -4.74 -7.97
C PHE A 50 -5.93 -4.57 -6.58
N PHE A 51 -7.21 -4.22 -6.46
CA PHE A 51 -7.86 -4.00 -5.16
C PHE A 51 -7.81 -5.22 -4.23
N LEU A 52 -7.87 -6.45 -4.75
CA LEU A 52 -7.66 -7.65 -3.93
C LEU A 52 -6.27 -7.65 -3.27
N TRP A 53 -5.23 -7.28 -4.03
CA TRP A 53 -3.86 -7.15 -3.54
C TRP A 53 -3.69 -5.96 -2.59
N VAL A 54 -4.41 -4.85 -2.81
CA VAL A 54 -4.46 -3.72 -1.87
C VAL A 54 -5.04 -4.16 -0.53
N TRP A 55 -6.21 -4.82 -0.51
CA TRP A 55 -6.81 -5.33 0.73
C TRP A 55 -5.90 -6.31 1.47
N LEU A 56 -5.35 -7.31 0.77
CA LEU A 56 -4.38 -8.26 1.34
C LEU A 56 -3.14 -7.53 1.90
N SER A 57 -2.65 -6.50 1.21
CA SER A 57 -1.50 -5.71 1.67
C SER A 57 -1.85 -4.87 2.89
N ILE A 58 -3.01 -4.20 2.93
CA ILE A 58 -3.48 -3.42 4.09
C ILE A 58 -3.53 -4.30 5.34
N PHE A 59 -4.23 -5.44 5.29
CA PHE A 59 -4.32 -6.34 6.44
C PHE A 59 -2.94 -6.88 6.85
N THR A 60 -2.07 -7.21 5.88
CA THR A 60 -0.71 -7.69 6.15
C THR A 60 0.16 -6.61 6.81
N ILE A 61 0.15 -5.37 6.31
CA ILE A 61 0.92 -4.23 6.85
C ILE A 61 0.45 -3.91 8.27
N VAL A 62 -0.86 -3.79 8.48
CA VAL A 62 -1.45 -3.48 9.78
C VAL A 62 -1.15 -4.58 10.80
N GLY A 63 -1.41 -5.85 10.45
CA GLY A 63 -1.18 -6.99 11.34
C GLY A 63 0.29 -7.17 11.71
N SER A 64 1.19 -7.18 10.73
CA SER A 64 2.64 -7.29 10.97
C SER A 64 3.23 -6.06 11.66
N GLY A 65 2.73 -4.86 11.35
CA GLY A 65 3.15 -3.60 11.95
C GLY A 65 2.82 -3.53 13.44
N TYR A 66 1.56 -3.79 13.82
CA TYR A 66 1.19 -3.87 15.24
C TYR A 66 1.86 -5.04 15.96
N TRP A 67 2.04 -6.20 15.30
CA TRP A 67 2.79 -7.31 15.89
C TRP A 67 4.23 -6.89 16.23
N MET A 68 4.93 -6.22 15.32
CA MET A 68 6.28 -5.72 15.58
C MET A 68 6.30 -4.64 16.66
N LEU A 69 5.35 -3.69 16.63
CA LEU A 69 5.23 -2.63 17.63
C LEU A 69 5.15 -3.19 19.06
N PHE A 70 4.21 -4.09 19.32
CA PHE A 70 4.00 -4.61 20.68
C PHE A 70 5.04 -5.65 21.11
N ASN A 71 5.49 -6.54 20.20
CA ASN A 71 6.41 -7.62 20.58
C ASN A 71 7.90 -7.26 20.47
N TYR A 72 8.28 -6.30 19.63
CA TYR A 72 9.70 -5.95 19.36
C TYR A 72 10.07 -4.49 19.69
N PHE A 73 9.10 -3.59 19.89
CA PHE A 73 9.36 -2.19 20.32
C PHE A 73 8.73 -1.83 21.68
N GLY A 74 8.11 -2.79 22.38
CA GLY A 74 7.50 -2.56 23.70
C GLY A 74 6.22 -1.70 23.67
N GLY A 75 5.56 -1.60 22.51
CA GLY A 75 4.42 -0.72 22.30
C GLY A 75 4.81 0.72 21.92
N PHE A 76 3.83 1.61 21.82
CA PHE A 76 4.04 2.99 21.37
C PHE A 76 5.00 3.82 22.24
N SER A 77 5.15 3.52 23.53
CA SER A 77 6.05 4.24 24.44
C SER A 77 7.53 3.88 24.26
N GLY A 78 7.84 2.67 23.80
CA GLY A 78 9.21 2.25 23.45
C GLY A 78 9.55 2.45 21.96
N ALA A 79 8.57 2.82 21.14
CA ALA A 79 8.75 2.98 19.70
C ALA A 79 9.46 4.31 19.34
N PRO A 80 10.58 4.27 18.58
CA PRO A 80 11.25 5.48 18.10
C PRO A 80 10.40 6.26 17.08
N LEU A 81 10.67 7.56 16.95
CA LEU A 81 9.86 8.53 16.18
C LEU A 81 9.50 8.08 14.75
N TYR A 82 10.41 7.41 14.04
CA TYR A 82 10.13 6.94 12.68
C TYR A 82 8.96 5.94 12.59
N ILE A 83 8.69 5.18 13.66
CA ILE A 83 7.56 4.24 13.72
C ILE A 83 6.24 5.01 13.88
N HIS A 84 6.21 6.07 14.68
CA HIS A 84 5.04 6.94 14.82
C HIS A 84 4.71 7.64 13.49
N LEU A 85 5.73 8.13 12.77
CA LEU A 85 5.57 8.71 11.43
C LEU A 85 5.08 7.68 10.40
N MET A 86 5.65 6.47 10.40
CA MET A 86 5.23 5.36 9.53
C MET A 86 3.78 4.92 9.82
N HIS A 87 3.40 4.84 11.10
CA HIS A 87 2.06 4.47 11.55
C HIS A 87 1.02 5.52 11.18
N GLY A 88 1.31 6.81 11.44
CA GLY A 88 0.44 7.93 11.04
C GLY A 88 0.26 8.00 9.52
N GLY A 89 1.36 7.87 8.76
CA GLY A 89 1.30 7.81 7.29
C GLY A 89 0.47 6.63 6.78
N GLY A 90 0.65 5.44 7.35
CA GLY A 90 -0.14 4.25 7.02
C GLY A 90 -1.64 4.44 7.30
N ILE A 91 -2.00 5.02 8.44
CA ILE A 91 -3.40 5.34 8.78
C ILE A 91 -4.00 6.34 7.80
N ILE A 92 -3.27 7.42 7.44
CA ILE A 92 -3.72 8.40 6.46
C ILE A 92 -3.96 7.74 5.10
N MET A 93 -3.06 6.87 4.63
CA MET A 93 -3.23 6.15 3.36
C MET A 93 -4.42 5.19 3.38
N ILE A 94 -4.69 4.51 4.51
CA ILE A 94 -5.86 3.65 4.68
C ILE A 94 -7.15 4.48 4.64
N PHE A 95 -7.22 5.62 5.34
CA PHE A 95 -8.42 6.47 5.29
C PHE A 95 -8.67 7.10 3.92
N ILE A 96 -7.62 7.47 3.17
CA ILE A 96 -7.76 7.92 1.78
C ILE A 96 -8.32 6.79 0.91
N TYR A 97 -7.83 5.55 1.06
CA TYR A 97 -8.35 4.41 0.29
C TYR A 97 -9.80 4.04 0.66
N LEU A 98 -10.19 4.15 1.93
CA LEU A 98 -11.57 3.90 2.39
C LEU A 98 -12.58 5.00 1.98
N HIS A 99 -12.13 6.09 1.38
CA HIS A 99 -12.97 7.20 0.92
C HIS A 99 -13.20 7.22 -0.62
N VAL A 100 -12.52 6.33 -1.36
CA VAL A 100 -12.47 6.31 -2.85
C VAL A 100 -13.21 5.10 -3.42
#